data_AF-A0A3S0DGT8-F1
#
_entry.id   AF-A0A3S0DGT8-F1
#
_cell.length_a   1.000
_cell.length_b   1.000
_cell.length_c   1.000
_cell.angle_alpha   90.00
_cell.angle_beta   90.00
_cell.angle_gamma   90.00
#
_symmetry.space_group_name_H-M   'P 1'
#
loop_
_entity.id
_entity.type
_entity.pdbx_description
1 polymer ?
#
loop_
_entity_poly.entity_id
_entity_poly.type
_entity_poly.pdbx_seq_one_letter_code
_entity_poly.pdbx_strand_id
1 'polypeptide(L)' 'MNCNDVLRSIRYTLSLSEQKICDIINAAGVGTTPAQVASWLLAEDEAGYAECDDAALSAFLDG' A
#
# COMPACT_ATOMS: atom_id res chain seq x y z
N MET A 1 -3.60 -10.73 10.54
CA MET A 1 -4.05 -9.60 9.71
C MET A 1 -2.96 -8.56 9.80
N ASN A 2 -2.18 -8.43 8.73
CA ASN A 2 -1.06 -7.50 8.65
C ASN A 2 -1.48 -6.22 7.90
N CYS A 3 -0.67 -5.18 7.92
CA CYS A 3 -0.91 -3.92 7.21
C CYS A 3 -1.12 -4.13 5.71
N ASN A 4 -0.43 -5.10 5.11
CA ASN A 4 -0.65 -5.52 3.73
C ASN A 4 -2.07 -6.08 3.49
N ASP A 5 -2.63 -6.85 4.43
CA ASP A 5 -3.99 -7.41 4.28
C ASP A 5 -5.04 -6.29 4.27
N VAL A 6 -4.87 -5.30 5.16
CA VAL A 6 -5.74 -4.11 5.22
C VAL A 6 -5.65 -3.32 3.92
N LEU A 7 -4.42 -3.05 3.46
CA LEU A 7 -4.17 -2.33 2.22
C LEU A 7 -4.80 -3.05 1.00
N ARG A 8 -4.60 -4.38 0.88
CA ARG A 8 -5.21 -5.19 -0.18
C ARG A 8 -6.73 -5.14 -0.11
N SER A 9 -7.32 -5.27 1.09
CA SER A 9 -8.76 -5.23 1.28
C SER A 9 -9.35 -3.91 0.77
N ILE A 10 -8.80 -2.77 1.21
CA ILE A 10 -9.29 -1.44 0.80
C ILE A 10 -9.08 -1.21 -0.69
N ARG A 11 -7.93 -1.62 -1.24
CA ARG A 11 -7.66 -1.55 -2.69
C ARG A 11 -8.77 -2.24 -3.48
N TYR A 12 -9.16 -3.46 -3.11
CA TYR A 12 -10.21 -4.19 -3.82
C TYR A 12 -11.60 -3.58 -3.59
N THR A 13 -11.92 -3.20 -2.35
CA THR A 13 -13.21 -2.56 -2.02
C THR A 13 -13.44 -1.28 -2.82
N LEU A 14 -12.39 -0.49 -3.04
CA LEU A 14 -12.47 0.79 -3.74
C LEU A 14 -11.96 0.73 -5.19
N SER A 15 -11.55 -0.44 -5.68
CA SER A 15 -10.98 -0.65 -7.02
C SER A 15 -9.83 0.32 -7.35
N LEU A 16 -8.92 0.52 -6.40
CA LEU A 16 -7.79 1.45 -6.54
C LEU A 16 -6.64 0.81 -7.33
N SER A 17 -5.97 1.60 -8.15
CA SER A 17 -4.69 1.22 -8.78
C SER A 17 -3.52 1.49 -7.84
N GLU A 18 -2.37 0.85 -8.11
CA GLU A 18 -1.12 1.08 -7.37
C GLU A 18 -0.70 2.55 -7.43
N GLN A 19 -0.89 3.19 -8.59
CA GLN A 19 -0.65 4.62 -8.77
C GLN A 19 -1.54 5.45 -7.83
N LYS A 20 -2.82 5.13 -7.71
CA LYS A 20 -3.74 5.88 -6.84
C LYS A 20 -3.37 5.75 -5.36
N ILE A 21 -3.03 4.55 -4.91
CA ILE A 21 -2.56 4.31 -3.54
C ILE A 21 -1.28 5.11 -3.28
N CYS A 22 -0.33 5.07 -4.23
CA CYS A 22 0.89 5.84 -4.17
C CYS A 22 0.62 7.35 -4.07
N ASP A 23 -0.30 7.88 -4.87
CA ASP A 23 -0.67 9.31 -4.84
C ASP A 23 -1.26 9.71 -3.48
N ILE A 24 -2.13 8.87 -2.88
CA ILE A 24 -2.75 9.10 -1.56
C ILE A 24 -1.68 9.16 -0.46
N ILE A 25 -0.79 8.17 -0.43
CA ILE A 25 0.29 8.10 0.58
C ILE A 25 1.24 9.30 0.46
N ASN A 26 1.57 9.69 -0.77
CA ASN A 26 2.40 10.88 -1.01
C ASN A 26 1.68 12.18 -0.61
N ALA A 27 0.36 12.26 -0.73
CA ALA A 27 -0.42 13.42 -0.28
C ALA A 27 -0.34 13.61 1.24
N ALA A 28 -0.20 12.52 2.00
CA ALA A 28 0.05 12.53 3.45
C ALA A 28 1.54 12.82 3.81
N GLY A 29 2.40 13.06 2.82
CA GLY A 29 3.80 13.43 3.03
C GLY A 29 4.76 12.25 3.19
N VAL A 30 4.31 11.00 2.96
CA VAL A 30 5.17 9.82 2.97
C VAL A 30 5.62 9.48 1.56
N GLY A 31 6.91 9.67 1.29
CA GLY A 31 7.52 9.42 -0.02
C GLY A 31 7.44 7.96 -0.43
N THR A 32 6.51 7.64 -1.33
CA THR A 32 6.24 6.26 -1.79
C THR A 32 6.25 6.20 -3.31
N THR A 33 6.58 5.02 -3.86
CA THR A 33 6.55 4.76 -5.31
C THR A 33 5.52 3.67 -5.66
N PRO A 34 4.99 3.65 -6.89
CA PRO A 34 4.06 2.60 -7.32
C PRO A 34 4.69 1.20 -7.28
N ALA A 35 6.00 1.09 -7.51
CA ALA A 35 6.73 -0.18 -7.41
C ALA A 35 6.77 -0.69 -5.96
N GLN A 36 6.98 0.20 -4.99
CA GLN A 36 6.92 -0.12 -3.57
C GLN A 36 5.52 -0.61 -3.17
N VAL A 37 4.47 0.09 -3.63
CA VAL A 37 3.07 -0.32 -3.42
C VAL A 37 2.80 -1.68 -4.03
N ALA A 38 3.30 -1.96 -5.25
CA ALA A 38 3.16 -3.26 -5.88
C ALA A 38 3.77 -4.37 -5.01
N SER A 39 4.97 -4.16 -4.45
CA SER A 39 5.60 -5.09 -3.52
C SER A 39 4.79 -5.35 -2.26
N TRP A 40 4.04 -4.37 -1.74
CA TRP A 40 3.13 -4.56 -0.61
C TRP A 40 1.88 -5.38 -0.95
N LEU A 41 1.47 -5.39 -2.22
CA LEU A 41 0.28 -6.11 -2.67
C LEU A 41 0.56 -7.57 -3.02
N LEU A 42 1.82 -7.95 -3.24
CA LEU A 42 2.25 -9.34 -3.48
C LEU A 42 1.91 -10.23 -2.30
N ALA A 43 1.70 -11.53 -2.55
CA ALA A 43 1.58 -12.52 -1.49
C ALA A 43 2.91 -12.70 -0.75
N GLU A 44 2.87 -13.18 0.49
CA GLU A 44 4.05 -13.29 1.36
C GLU A 44 5.12 -14.27 0.84
N ASP A 45 4.71 -15.22 0.00
CA ASP A 45 5.54 -16.23 -0.65
C ASP A 45 6.07 -15.81 -2.04
N GLU A 46 5.66 -14.65 -2.55
CA GLU A 46 6.10 -14.15 -3.86
C GLU A 46 7.44 -13.39 -3.79
N ALA A 47 8.26 -13.59 -4.83
CA ALA A 47 9.53 -12.89 -4.95
C ALA A 47 9.31 -11.38 -5.14
N GLY A 48 9.92 -10.58 -4.27
CA GLY A 48 9.75 -9.12 -4.26
C GLY A 48 8.66 -8.64 -3.32
N TYR A 49 8.04 -9.53 -2.53
CA TYR A 49 7.20 -9.16 -1.41
C TYR A 49 7.94 -8.21 -0.47
N ALA A 50 7.25 -7.16 -0.06
CA ALA A 50 7.69 -6.27 1.00
C ALA A 50 6.55 -6.08 2.00
N GLU A 51 6.91 -5.99 3.28
CA GLU A 51 5.95 -5.61 4.31
C GLU A 51 5.64 -4.11 4.20
N CYS A 52 4.36 -3.77 4.32
CA CYS A 52 3.90 -2.41 4.44
C CYS A 52 4.05 -2.00 5.91
N ASP A 53 4.81 -0.94 6.19
CA ASP A 53 4.99 -0.47 7.56
C ASP A 53 3.76 0.30 8.06
N ASP A 54 3.63 0.40 9.38
CA ASP A 54 2.52 1.12 10.01
C ASP A 54 2.47 2.60 9.58
N ALA A 55 3.62 3.19 9.24
CA ALA A 55 3.70 4.58 8.80
C ALA A 55 3.08 4.77 7.40
N ALA A 56 3.38 3.89 6.44
CA ALA A 56 2.77 3.93 5.11
C ALA A 56 1.27 3.62 5.17
N LEU A 57 0.86 2.67 6.03
CA LEU A 57 -0.57 2.39 6.21
C LEU A 57 -1.30 3.58 6.85
N SER A 58 -0.73 4.20 7.89
CA SER A 58 -1.31 5.41 8.50
C SER A 58 -1.43 6.51 7.45
N ALA A 59 -0.37 6.78 6.69
CA ALA A 59 -0.39 7.79 5.63
C ALA A 59 -1.42 7.49 4.53
N PHE A 60 -1.67 6.22 4.20
CA PHE A 60 -2.73 5.84 3.28
C PHE A 60 -4.13 6.11 3.86
N LEU A 61 -4.33 5.89 5.16
CA LEU A 61 -5.61 6.10 5.85
C LEU A 61 -5.87 7.57 6.21
N ASP A 62 -4.81 8.34 6.41
CA ASP A 62 -4.83 9.78 6.68
C ASP A 62 -5.07 10.60 5.40
N GLY A 63 -5.01 9.95 4.22
CA GLY A 63 -5.21 10.55 2.90
C GLY A 63 -6.66 10.72 2.48
#